data_AF-A0AAN7CXX6-F1
#
_entry.id   AF-A0AAN7CXX6-F1
#
_cell.length_a   1.000
_cell.length_b   1.000
_cell.length_c   1.000
_cell.angle_alpha   90.00
_cell.angle_beta   90.00
_cell.angle_gamma   90.00
#
_symmetry.space_group_name_H-M   'P 1'
#
loop_
_entity.id
_entity.type
_entity.pdbx_description
1 polymer ?
#
loop_
_entity_poly.entity_id
_entity_poly.type
_entity_poly.pdbx_seq_one_letter_code
_entity_poly.pdbx_strand_id
1 'polypeptide(L)'
;MRTKQVKHIKKLVSKHLGRTTKRVDRPPTQGMFSRIFFVTLADGREVVIQFRTERLDLDTFKVAKCAFSQVVPDAVALQDEELENIGVHSVTGKDAEGRITVNKSLGRVLSKGYLADNSASSLDEVTTYRPLLRGFLDRLNEISNLPFWVSHYDLNEVNILIDESCEVTGLIDWELSTPKPFAVGREFWIPEEFEVAERAPWNELFAGMAQKTHGMLEKNIDLVQDAVILGTLLDTFFWEDRQVGYGEISMKALPRFLTYRITPVRGDEPPYKE
;
A
#
# COMPACT_ATOMS: atom_id res chain seq x y z
N MET A 1 -16.78 -5.27 25.56
CA MET A 1 -15.33 -5.60 25.47
C MET A 1 -14.93 -6.49 26.64
N ARG A 2 -13.99 -7.45 26.51
CA ARG A 2 -13.57 -8.31 27.63
C ARG A 2 -12.75 -7.47 28.63
N THR A 3 -13.20 -7.38 29.89
CA THR A 3 -12.62 -6.49 30.93
C THR A 3 -11.11 -6.71 31.16
N LYS A 4 -10.63 -7.95 30.99
CA LYS A 4 -9.19 -8.28 31.06
C LYS A 4 -8.35 -7.50 30.05
N GLN A 5 -8.81 -7.37 28.80
CA GLN A 5 -8.09 -6.63 27.75
C GLN A 5 -8.04 -5.14 28.05
N VAL A 6 -9.15 -4.54 28.50
CA VAL A 6 -9.18 -3.13 28.95
C VAL A 6 -8.16 -2.90 30.07
N LYS A 7 -8.12 -3.79 31.08
CA LYS A 7 -7.19 -3.68 32.21
C LYS A 7 -5.73 -3.79 31.76
N HIS A 8 -5.41 -4.73 30.87
CA HIS A 8 -4.04 -4.89 30.36
C HIS A 8 -3.63 -3.72 29.44
N ILE A 9 -4.51 -3.20 28.59
CA ILE A 9 -4.26 -1.97 27.83
C ILE A 9 -3.91 -0.80 28.76
N LYS A 10 -4.67 -0.60 29.85
CA LYS A 10 -4.39 0.44 30.84
C LYS A 10 -3.05 0.21 31.58
N LYS A 11 -2.67 -1.06 31.86
CA LYS A 11 -1.34 -1.44 32.38
C LYS A 11 -0.23 -0.98 31.42
N LEU A 12 -0.33 -1.32 30.14
CA LEU A 12 0.68 -0.97 29.12
C LEU A 12 0.83 0.54 28.92
N VAL A 13 -0.29 1.26 28.77
CA VAL A 13 -0.27 2.73 28.59
C VAL A 13 0.38 3.43 29.78
N SER A 14 0.08 2.98 31.01
CA SER A 14 0.72 3.54 32.21
C SER A 14 2.20 3.16 32.30
N LYS A 15 2.57 1.92 31.96
CA LYS A 15 3.95 1.37 32.03
C LYS A 15 4.89 2.02 31.01
N HIS A 16 4.44 2.19 29.76
CA HIS A 16 5.30 2.55 28.63
C HIS A 16 5.16 4.02 28.18
N LEU A 17 4.01 4.66 28.41
CA LEU A 17 3.79 6.07 28.02
C LEU A 17 3.75 7.05 29.21
N GLY A 18 3.75 6.56 30.46
CA GLY A 18 3.63 7.42 31.65
C GLY A 18 2.35 8.26 31.66
N ARG A 19 1.25 7.69 31.16
CA ARG A 19 -0.05 8.36 31.00
C ARG A 19 -1.21 7.49 31.49
N THR A 20 -2.28 8.15 31.92
CA THR A 20 -3.56 7.51 32.27
C THR A 20 -4.48 7.46 31.05
N THR A 21 -5.17 6.34 30.89
CA THR A 21 -6.13 6.13 29.80
C THR A 21 -7.53 6.67 30.16
N LYS A 22 -8.05 7.57 29.33
CA LYS A 22 -9.42 8.11 29.43
C LYS A 22 -10.45 7.13 28.84
N ARG A 23 -10.26 6.72 27.59
CA ARG A 23 -11.16 5.81 26.84
C ARG A 23 -10.36 4.67 26.19
N VAL A 24 -10.98 3.52 26.00
CA VAL A 24 -10.43 2.41 25.21
C VAL A 24 -11.57 1.88 24.35
N ASP A 25 -11.41 2.02 23.04
CA ASP A 25 -12.38 1.60 22.04
C ASP A 25 -11.75 0.51 21.17
N ARG A 26 -12.60 -0.32 20.57
CA ARG A 26 -12.18 -1.29 19.55
C ARG A 26 -12.86 -0.87 18.25
N PRO A 27 -12.15 -0.70 17.12
CA PRO A 27 -12.81 -0.52 15.85
C PRO A 27 -13.78 -1.68 15.56
N PRO A 28 -14.85 -1.46 14.76
CA PRO A 28 -15.73 -2.54 14.32
C PRO A 28 -14.94 -3.60 13.53
N THR A 29 -13.89 -3.15 12.83
CA THR A 29 -13.01 -3.95 11.97
C THR A 29 -11.64 -4.20 12.63
N GLN A 30 -11.01 -5.32 12.29
CA GLN A 30 -9.83 -5.93 12.91
C GLN A 30 -9.16 -6.88 11.89
N GLY A 31 -7.89 -6.65 11.58
CA GLY A 31 -7.11 -7.50 10.65
C GLY A 31 -6.94 -8.95 11.13
N MET A 32 -6.43 -9.83 10.27
CA MET A 32 -6.22 -11.25 10.60
C MET A 32 -5.17 -11.42 11.70
N PHE A 33 -3.98 -10.85 11.49
CA PHE A 33 -2.78 -11.06 12.31
C PHE A 33 -2.66 -10.13 13.54
N SER A 34 -3.60 -9.18 13.70
CA SER A 34 -3.50 -8.16 14.76
C SER A 34 -4.82 -7.76 15.44
N ARG A 35 -4.74 -7.29 16.70
CA ARG A 35 -5.86 -6.74 17.47
C ARG A 35 -5.60 -5.27 17.77
N ILE A 36 -6.34 -4.41 17.08
CA ILE A 36 -6.22 -2.96 17.17
C ILE A 36 -7.18 -2.42 18.24
N PHE A 37 -6.71 -1.48 19.05
CA PHE A 37 -7.52 -0.70 19.99
C PHE A 37 -7.16 0.78 19.87
N PHE A 38 -8.18 1.64 19.84
CA PHE A 38 -8.02 3.09 19.93
C PHE A 38 -8.05 3.50 21.39
N VAL A 39 -7.13 4.37 21.79
CA VAL A 39 -6.92 4.73 23.19
C VAL A 39 -6.80 6.25 23.33
N THR A 40 -7.90 6.90 23.70
CA THR A 40 -7.88 8.30 24.13
C THR A 40 -7.17 8.39 25.48
N LEU A 41 -6.06 9.12 25.55
CA LEU A 41 -5.32 9.43 26.77
C LEU A 41 -6.01 10.53 27.59
N ALA A 42 -5.64 10.68 28.86
CA ALA A 42 -6.15 11.75 29.71
C ALA A 42 -5.74 13.16 29.23
N ASP A 43 -4.65 13.28 28.49
CA ASP A 43 -4.21 14.54 27.84
C ASP A 43 -4.90 14.78 26.47
N GLY A 44 -5.91 13.99 26.12
CA GLY A 44 -6.74 14.17 24.93
C GLY A 44 -6.15 13.59 23.64
N ARG A 45 -4.86 13.26 23.60
CA ARG A 45 -4.26 12.56 22.46
C ARG A 45 -4.82 11.16 22.30
N GLU A 46 -4.91 10.68 21.07
CA GLU A 46 -5.29 9.30 20.79
C GLU A 46 -4.07 8.49 20.33
N VAL A 47 -3.97 7.25 20.78
CA VAL A 47 -2.92 6.31 20.34
C VAL A 47 -3.55 4.99 19.90
N VAL A 48 -2.95 4.36 18.90
CA VAL A 48 -3.35 3.05 18.40
C VAL A 48 -2.48 1.99 19.07
N ILE A 49 -3.10 0.98 19.70
CA ILE A 49 -2.39 -0.17 20.25
C ILE A 49 -2.74 -1.39 19.39
N GLN A 50 -1.76 -1.89 18.65
CA GLN A 50 -1.85 -3.08 17.82
C GLN A 50 -1.12 -4.23 18.52
N PHE A 51 -1.87 -5.20 19.04
CA PHE A 51 -1.30 -6.49 19.47
C PHE A 51 -1.11 -7.36 18.23
N ARG A 52 0.04 -8.01 18.08
CA ARG A 52 0.37 -8.87 16.92
C ARG A 52 0.83 -10.25 17.40
N THR A 53 0.63 -11.27 16.56
CA THR A 53 1.25 -12.60 16.75
C THR A 53 2.71 -12.66 16.29
N GLU A 54 3.11 -11.70 15.46
CA GLU A 54 4.43 -11.63 14.83
C GLU A 54 5.13 -10.31 15.17
N ARG A 55 6.47 -10.30 15.04
CA ARG A 55 7.27 -9.09 15.27
C ARG A 55 7.04 -8.09 14.13
N LEU A 56 6.59 -6.89 14.47
CA LEU A 56 6.48 -5.78 13.54
C LEU A 56 7.88 -5.36 13.05
N ASP A 57 8.08 -5.30 11.73
CA ASP A 57 9.28 -4.69 11.16
C ASP A 57 9.23 -3.17 11.33
N LEU A 58 10.03 -2.64 12.25
CA LEU A 58 10.11 -1.20 12.50
C LEU A 58 11.01 -0.47 11.49
N ASP A 59 11.86 -1.17 10.74
CA ASP A 59 12.74 -0.55 9.74
C ASP A 59 11.93 -0.18 8.48
N THR A 60 10.97 -1.02 8.07
CA THR A 60 9.99 -0.64 7.02
C THR A 60 9.17 0.59 7.40
N PHE A 61 8.75 0.71 8.67
CA PHE A 61 8.06 1.92 9.15
C PHE A 61 8.97 3.15 9.18
N LYS A 62 10.26 3.02 9.53
CA LYS A 62 11.23 4.14 9.44
C LYS A 62 11.44 4.56 7.98
N VAL A 63 11.56 3.61 7.06
CA VAL A 63 11.65 3.82 5.61
C VAL A 63 10.44 4.63 5.11
N ALA A 64 9.22 4.17 5.41
CA ALA A 64 8.00 4.87 5.03
C ALA A 64 7.89 6.25 5.70
N LYS A 65 8.29 6.40 6.98
CA LYS A 65 8.31 7.68 7.70
C LYS A 65 9.27 8.69 7.06
N CYS A 66 10.46 8.26 6.65
CA CYS A 66 11.44 9.12 5.97
C CYS A 66 10.91 9.63 4.62
N ALA A 67 10.20 8.79 3.87
CA ALA A 67 9.55 9.19 2.62
C ALA A 67 8.33 10.11 2.85
N PHE A 68 7.32 9.61 3.56
CA PHE A 68 5.98 10.21 3.61
C PHE A 68 5.77 11.18 4.79
N SER A 69 6.80 11.37 5.62
CA SER A 69 6.80 12.30 6.76
C SER A 69 5.67 12.00 7.77
N GLN A 70 4.76 12.94 8.01
CA GLN A 70 3.75 12.83 9.07
C GLN A 70 2.59 11.85 8.75
N VAL A 71 2.42 11.44 7.49
CA VAL A 71 1.32 10.56 7.05
C VAL A 71 1.54 9.09 7.46
N VAL A 72 2.76 8.74 7.86
CA VAL A 72 3.09 7.44 8.45
C VAL A 72 3.13 7.59 9.97
N PRO A 73 2.44 6.73 10.74
CA PRO A 73 2.43 6.83 12.20
C PRO A 73 3.80 6.49 12.81
N ASP A 74 4.08 7.04 13.99
CA ASP A 74 5.27 6.68 14.76
C ASP A 74 5.08 5.31 15.43
N ALA A 75 5.69 4.27 14.85
CA ALA A 75 5.61 2.90 15.36
C ALA A 75 6.71 2.59 16.40
N VAL A 76 6.33 2.00 17.52
CA VAL A 76 7.25 1.55 18.59
C VAL A 76 6.79 0.18 19.08
N ALA A 77 7.67 -0.82 19.01
CA ALA A 77 7.38 -2.14 19.58
C ALA A 77 7.45 -2.10 21.11
N LEU A 78 6.38 -2.56 21.78
CA LEU A 78 6.34 -2.72 23.23
C LEU A 78 6.55 -4.20 23.58
N GLN A 79 7.55 -4.51 24.42
CA GLN A 79 7.76 -5.86 24.94
C GLN A 79 6.92 -6.08 26.22
N ASP A 80 6.07 -7.11 26.21
CA ASP A 80 5.34 -7.63 27.38
C ASP A 80 5.07 -9.12 27.18
N GLU A 81 5.56 -9.95 28.11
CA GLU A 81 5.62 -11.42 28.00
C GLU A 81 4.25 -12.11 28.17
N GLU A 82 3.22 -11.39 28.62
CA GLU A 82 1.89 -11.95 28.93
C GLU A 82 1.00 -12.20 27.67
N LEU A 83 1.46 -11.85 26.47
CA LEU A 83 0.56 -11.55 25.33
C LEU A 83 0.69 -12.43 24.07
N GLU A 84 1.58 -13.41 24.01
CA GLU A 84 1.87 -14.20 22.79
C GLU A 84 0.72 -15.13 22.31
N ASN A 85 -0.52 -14.99 22.82
CA ASN A 85 -1.63 -15.91 22.57
C ASN A 85 -3.00 -15.19 22.40
N ILE A 86 -3.81 -15.66 21.41
CA ILE A 86 -5.27 -15.43 21.14
C ILE A 86 -5.64 -14.47 19.96
N GLY A 87 -6.48 -14.95 19.01
CA GLY A 87 -6.95 -14.23 17.79
C GLY A 87 -8.48 -13.95 17.65
N VAL A 88 -8.95 -13.67 16.40
CA VAL A 88 -10.35 -13.43 15.89
C VAL A 88 -10.93 -11.98 15.96
N HIS A 89 -11.79 -11.45 15.05
CA HIS A 89 -11.92 -11.32 13.56
C HIS A 89 -13.04 -10.24 13.28
N SER A 90 -13.39 -9.85 12.02
CA SER A 90 -14.37 -8.76 11.72
C SER A 90 -14.83 -8.58 10.22
N VAL A 91 -15.63 -7.54 9.90
CA VAL A 91 -16.10 -7.09 8.53
C VAL A 91 -16.23 -5.52 8.43
N THR A 92 -16.58 -4.93 7.27
CA THR A 92 -16.30 -3.56 6.74
C THR A 92 -17.53 -2.73 6.22
N GLY A 93 -17.31 -1.51 5.66
CA GLY A 93 -18.21 -0.86 4.67
C GLY A 93 -18.24 0.70 4.58
N LYS A 94 -18.11 1.29 3.37
CA LYS A 94 -18.41 2.71 3.01
C LYS A 94 -18.67 2.90 1.49
N ASP A 95 -19.01 4.13 1.05
CA ASP A 95 -19.66 4.47 -0.23
C ASP A 95 -18.75 5.12 -1.31
N ALA A 96 -19.33 5.61 -2.42
CA ALA A 96 -18.63 5.87 -3.68
C ALA A 96 -17.88 7.21 -3.78
N GLU A 97 -18.50 8.33 -3.39
CA GLU A 97 -17.89 9.66 -3.52
C GLU A 97 -16.61 9.78 -2.66
N GLY A 98 -16.62 9.18 -1.47
CA GLY A 98 -15.44 9.06 -0.62
C GLY A 98 -14.25 8.39 -1.31
N ARG A 99 -14.47 7.33 -2.10
CA ARG A 99 -13.40 6.61 -2.83
C ARG A 99 -12.67 7.52 -3.83
N ILE A 100 -13.33 8.51 -4.41
CA ILE A 100 -12.70 9.43 -5.38
C ILE A 100 -11.73 10.38 -4.69
N THR A 101 -12.10 10.93 -3.53
CA THR A 101 -11.23 11.84 -2.75
C THR A 101 -10.09 11.09 -2.06
N VAL A 102 -10.36 9.87 -1.55
CA VAL A 102 -9.33 8.91 -1.08
C VAL A 102 -8.22 8.78 -2.13
N ASN A 103 -8.59 8.43 -3.37
CA ASN A 103 -7.63 8.19 -4.45
C ASN A 103 -6.81 9.44 -4.83
N LYS A 104 -7.42 10.63 -4.87
CA LYS A 104 -6.71 11.90 -5.12
C LYS A 104 -5.62 12.16 -4.08
N SER A 105 -6.01 12.08 -2.81
CA SER A 105 -5.10 12.40 -1.70
C SER A 105 -4.04 11.31 -1.52
N LEU A 106 -4.37 10.04 -1.77
CA LEU A 106 -3.41 8.94 -1.87
C LEU A 106 -2.33 9.22 -2.93
N GLY A 107 -2.71 9.73 -4.11
CA GLY A 107 -1.75 10.14 -5.15
C GLY A 107 -0.74 11.19 -4.65
N ARG A 108 -1.23 12.21 -3.90
CA ARG A 108 -0.38 13.21 -3.25
C ARG A 108 0.52 12.64 -2.16
N VAL A 109 0.01 11.72 -1.33
CA VAL A 109 0.81 11.09 -0.26
C VAL A 109 1.94 10.25 -0.87
N LEU A 110 1.63 9.41 -1.85
CA LEU A 110 2.59 8.53 -2.50
C LEU A 110 3.76 9.29 -3.15
N SER A 111 3.60 10.56 -3.55
CA SER A 111 4.57 11.39 -4.34
C SER A 111 6.02 11.48 -3.82
N LYS A 112 6.34 10.92 -2.64
CA LYS A 112 7.57 11.19 -1.86
C LYS A 112 8.48 9.96 -1.65
N GLY A 113 8.26 8.88 -2.39
CA GLY A 113 8.62 7.51 -2.00
C GLY A 113 10.06 6.96 -2.15
N TYR A 114 11.09 7.67 -2.62
CA TYR A 114 12.32 7.01 -3.16
C TYR A 114 13.27 6.31 -2.14
N LEU A 115 13.54 4.98 -2.30
CA LEU A 115 14.60 4.14 -1.64
C LEU A 115 14.84 2.80 -2.43
N ALA A 116 15.67 1.83 -2.01
CA ALA A 116 16.08 0.63 -2.79
C ALA A 116 16.12 -0.68 -1.93
N ASP A 117 16.14 -1.94 -2.42
CA ASP A 117 15.96 -2.62 -3.74
C ASP A 117 15.92 -4.19 -3.56
N ASN A 118 15.54 -4.97 -4.60
CA ASN A 118 15.66 -6.44 -4.79
C ASN A 118 14.75 -7.36 -3.91
N SER A 119 14.49 -8.66 -4.17
CA SER A 119 14.90 -9.65 -5.22
C SER A 119 13.76 -10.68 -5.51
N ALA A 120 13.92 -11.68 -6.41
CA ALA A 120 12.81 -12.56 -6.87
C ALA A 120 13.18 -13.96 -7.44
N SER A 121 12.15 -14.80 -7.70
CA SER A 121 12.11 -16.06 -8.51
C SER A 121 10.65 -16.60 -8.51
N SER A 122 10.10 -17.52 -9.33
CA SER A 122 10.35 -18.09 -10.68
C SER A 122 8.98 -18.57 -11.28
N LEU A 123 8.89 -19.28 -12.43
CA LEU A 123 7.68 -19.34 -13.32
C LEU A 123 7.14 -20.76 -13.68
N ASP A 124 5.83 -20.92 -13.98
CA ASP A 124 5.39 -21.88 -15.04
C ASP A 124 4.13 -21.51 -15.90
N GLU A 125 2.92 -21.29 -15.36
CA GLU A 125 1.75 -20.85 -16.20
C GLU A 125 1.96 -19.50 -16.90
N VAL A 126 2.91 -18.73 -16.35
CA VAL A 126 3.57 -17.56 -16.94
C VAL A 126 4.13 -17.82 -18.36
N THR A 127 4.27 -19.07 -18.78
CA THR A 127 4.89 -19.45 -20.05
C THR A 127 4.19 -18.85 -21.28
N THR A 128 2.88 -18.61 -21.23
CA THR A 128 2.15 -17.85 -22.28
C THR A 128 2.63 -16.40 -22.39
N TYR A 129 2.96 -15.77 -21.25
CA TYR A 129 3.50 -14.41 -21.16
C TYR A 129 5.02 -14.36 -21.30
N ARG A 130 5.71 -15.51 -21.46
CA ARG A 130 7.18 -15.58 -21.59
C ARG A 130 7.77 -14.69 -22.70
N PRO A 131 7.13 -14.47 -23.88
CA PRO A 131 7.64 -13.53 -24.87
C PRO A 131 7.60 -12.07 -24.38
N LEU A 132 6.48 -11.66 -23.77
CA LEU A 132 6.29 -10.32 -23.20
C LEU A 132 7.26 -10.08 -22.03
N LEU A 133 7.35 -11.03 -21.11
CA LEU A 133 8.31 -11.00 -20.01
C LEU A 133 9.75 -11.03 -20.49
N ARG A 134 10.06 -11.60 -21.66
CA ARG A 134 11.41 -11.47 -22.24
C ARG A 134 11.69 -10.07 -22.77
N GLY A 135 10.70 -9.41 -23.38
CA GLY A 135 10.76 -7.99 -23.69
C GLY A 135 11.01 -7.12 -22.44
N PHE A 136 10.43 -7.49 -21.30
CA PHE A 136 10.75 -6.85 -20.02
C PHE A 136 12.13 -7.25 -19.47
N LEU A 137 12.57 -8.52 -19.57
CA LEU A 137 13.92 -8.95 -19.15
C LEU A 137 15.01 -8.15 -19.86
N ASP A 138 14.89 -7.99 -21.18
CA ASP A 138 15.86 -7.25 -21.99
C ASP A 138 15.91 -5.75 -21.61
N ARG A 139 14.83 -5.22 -21.01
CA ARG A 139 14.68 -3.84 -20.53
C ARG A 139 14.70 -3.69 -19.00
N LEU A 140 14.96 -4.75 -18.23
CA LEU A 140 15.02 -4.65 -16.76
C LEU A 140 16.12 -3.68 -16.29
N ASN A 141 17.22 -3.58 -17.05
CA ASN A 141 18.29 -2.61 -16.81
C ASN A 141 17.87 -1.16 -17.08
N GLU A 142 16.83 -0.92 -17.90
CA GLU A 142 16.23 0.41 -18.05
C GLU A 142 15.24 0.66 -16.91
N ILE A 143 14.35 -0.31 -16.63
CA ILE A 143 13.33 -0.19 -15.58
C ILE A 143 13.97 0.02 -14.20
N SER A 144 15.08 -0.65 -13.88
CA SER A 144 15.82 -0.44 -12.62
C SER A 144 16.56 0.91 -12.52
N ASN A 145 16.70 1.63 -13.64
CA ASN A 145 17.19 3.01 -13.67
C ASN A 145 16.05 4.05 -13.55
N LEU A 146 14.78 3.64 -13.53
CA LEU A 146 13.70 4.53 -13.06
C LEU A 146 13.94 4.90 -11.58
N PRO A 147 13.44 6.06 -11.12
CA PRO A 147 13.46 6.38 -9.70
C PRO A 147 12.74 5.28 -8.94
N PHE A 148 13.29 4.83 -7.83
CA PHE A 148 12.55 3.93 -6.97
C PHE A 148 11.46 4.65 -6.17
N TRP A 149 10.62 3.86 -5.52
CA TRP A 149 9.40 4.25 -4.86
C TRP A 149 9.01 3.22 -3.81
N VAL A 150 8.73 3.62 -2.57
CA VAL A 150 8.15 2.75 -1.54
C VAL A 150 6.73 2.39 -2.00
N SER A 151 6.61 1.20 -2.57
CA SER A 151 5.35 0.56 -2.91
C SER A 151 4.73 0.09 -1.60
N HIS A 152 3.60 0.68 -1.22
CA HIS A 152 2.76 0.05 -0.22
C HIS A 152 2.39 -1.35 -0.72
N TYR A 153 2.45 -2.37 0.14
CA TYR A 153 2.26 -3.76 -0.29
C TYR A 153 0.78 -4.13 -0.48
N ASP A 154 -0.07 -3.77 0.49
CA ASP A 154 -1.50 -4.09 0.52
C ASP A 154 -2.31 -2.79 0.51
N LEU A 155 -2.39 -2.11 -0.64
CA LEU A 155 -2.90 -0.72 -0.73
C LEU A 155 -4.41 -0.64 -1.01
N ASN A 156 -5.19 -1.15 -0.06
CA ASN A 156 -6.64 -1.23 -0.12
C ASN A 156 -7.34 -0.14 0.74
N GLU A 157 -8.67 -0.11 0.72
CA GLU A 157 -9.47 0.88 1.46
C GLU A 157 -9.50 0.70 2.99
N VAL A 158 -9.00 -0.41 3.54
CA VAL A 158 -8.87 -0.57 5.01
C VAL A 158 -7.52 -0.08 5.55
N ASN A 159 -6.51 0.06 4.69
CA ASN A 159 -5.17 0.55 5.04
C ASN A 159 -4.97 2.06 4.78
N ILE A 160 -6.00 2.73 4.27
CA ILE A 160 -6.01 4.18 4.01
C ILE A 160 -6.90 4.90 5.03
N LEU A 161 -6.33 5.82 5.81
CA LEU A 161 -7.06 6.64 6.78
C LEU A 161 -7.46 7.98 6.17
N ILE A 162 -8.74 8.32 6.26
CA ILE A 162 -9.30 9.59 5.78
C ILE A 162 -9.99 10.40 6.88
N ASP A 163 -10.03 11.72 6.69
CA ASP A 163 -10.81 12.64 7.52
C ASP A 163 -12.27 12.81 7.04
N GLU A 164 -13.00 13.75 7.65
CA GLU A 164 -14.39 14.09 7.31
C GLU A 164 -14.53 14.74 5.92
N SER A 165 -13.45 15.31 5.36
CA SER A 165 -13.38 15.82 3.98
C SER A 165 -13.00 14.73 2.97
N CYS A 166 -12.81 13.49 3.44
CA CYS A 166 -12.28 12.34 2.69
C CYS A 166 -10.83 12.53 2.18
N GLU A 167 -10.05 13.44 2.77
CA GLU A 167 -8.62 13.60 2.50
C GLU A 167 -7.80 12.56 3.28
N VAL A 168 -6.72 12.03 2.67
CA VAL A 168 -5.88 10.99 3.27
C VAL A 168 -4.98 11.60 4.32
N THR A 169 -5.28 11.30 5.58
CA THR A 169 -4.54 11.76 6.76
C THR A 169 -3.53 10.75 7.27
N GLY A 170 -3.63 9.47 6.86
CA GLY A 170 -2.68 8.43 7.23
C GLY A 170 -2.70 7.22 6.32
N LEU A 171 -1.58 6.49 6.28
CA LEU A 171 -1.47 5.16 5.67
C LEU A 171 -0.90 4.18 6.71
N ILE A 172 -1.45 2.97 6.80
CA ILE A 172 -1.16 1.97 7.84
C ILE A 172 -0.87 0.57 7.26
N ASP A 173 -0.34 -0.34 8.08
CA ASP A 173 0.10 -1.70 7.70
C ASP A 173 1.19 -1.76 6.61
N TRP A 174 2.13 -0.80 6.69
CA TRP A 174 3.33 -0.73 5.86
C TRP A 174 4.27 -1.95 5.90
N GLU A 175 4.08 -2.94 6.78
CA GLU A 175 5.14 -3.88 7.17
C GLU A 175 5.75 -4.74 6.05
N LEU A 176 4.98 -5.10 5.02
CA LEU A 176 5.47 -5.83 3.83
C LEU A 176 5.90 -4.90 2.67
N SER A 177 5.80 -3.58 2.87
CA SER A 177 6.03 -2.58 1.82
C SER A 177 7.51 -2.46 1.49
N THR A 178 7.81 -2.45 0.19
CA THR A 178 9.19 -2.48 -0.32
C THR A 178 9.43 -1.34 -1.30
N PRO A 179 10.64 -0.77 -1.33
CA PRO A 179 11.03 0.13 -2.42
C PRO A 179 11.18 -0.66 -3.74
N LYS A 180 10.42 -0.27 -4.76
CA LYS A 180 10.42 -0.84 -6.13
C LYS A 180 10.68 0.29 -7.15
N PRO A 181 11.13 0.01 -8.38
CA PRO A 181 11.20 1.03 -9.42
C PRO A 181 9.83 1.70 -9.67
N PHE A 182 9.83 2.97 -10.09
CA PHE A 182 8.59 3.76 -10.21
C PHE A 182 7.52 3.05 -11.04
N ALA A 183 6.29 3.11 -10.54
CA ALA A 183 5.10 2.46 -11.09
C ALA A 183 5.05 0.91 -11.04
N VAL A 184 6.15 0.21 -10.70
CA VAL A 184 6.12 -1.23 -10.42
C VAL A 184 5.37 -1.49 -9.09
N GLY A 185 4.43 -2.43 -9.10
CA GLY A 185 3.68 -2.83 -7.90
C GLY A 185 2.50 -1.91 -7.54
N ARG A 186 1.93 -1.20 -8.53
CA ARG A 186 0.61 -0.57 -8.39
C ARG A 186 -0.49 -1.56 -8.78
N GLU A 187 -1.32 -1.95 -7.82
CA GLU A 187 -2.64 -2.51 -8.12
C GLU A 187 -3.54 -1.47 -8.81
N PHE A 188 -4.45 -1.95 -9.67
CA PHE A 188 -5.47 -1.13 -10.32
C PHE A 188 -6.86 -1.74 -10.11
N TRP A 189 -7.54 -1.28 -9.06
CA TRP A 189 -8.97 -1.54 -8.91
C TRP A 189 -9.77 -0.81 -10.00
N ILE A 190 -10.71 -1.51 -10.64
CA ILE A 190 -11.57 -0.98 -11.70
C ILE A 190 -13.01 -0.81 -11.18
N PRO A 191 -13.36 0.34 -10.55
CA PRO A 191 -14.75 0.67 -10.28
C PRO A 191 -15.45 1.14 -11.57
N GLU A 192 -16.77 1.38 -11.53
CA GLU A 192 -17.51 1.90 -12.69
C GLU A 192 -17.00 3.29 -13.12
N GLU A 193 -16.50 4.08 -12.18
CA GLU A 193 -15.90 5.41 -12.39
C GLU A 193 -14.38 5.37 -12.71
N PHE A 194 -13.82 4.20 -13.08
CA PHE A 194 -12.36 3.95 -13.15
C PHE A 194 -11.55 5.03 -13.86
N GLU A 195 -11.97 5.52 -15.03
CA GLU A 195 -11.20 6.53 -15.76
C GLU A 195 -11.03 7.83 -14.94
N VAL A 196 -12.08 8.30 -14.27
CA VAL A 196 -11.99 9.52 -13.44
C VAL A 196 -11.17 9.23 -12.18
N ALA A 197 -11.29 8.02 -11.64
CA ALA A 197 -10.58 7.55 -10.45
C ALA A 197 -9.08 7.23 -10.69
N GLU A 198 -8.66 6.89 -11.91
CA GLU A 198 -7.27 6.63 -12.32
C GLU A 198 -6.55 7.92 -12.75
N ARG A 199 -7.22 8.76 -13.55
CA ARG A 199 -6.66 10.00 -14.08
C ARG A 199 -6.22 10.97 -12.98
N ALA A 200 -7.01 11.09 -11.90
CA ALA A 200 -6.72 12.02 -10.82
C ALA A 200 -5.46 11.65 -10.00
N PRO A 201 -5.26 10.40 -9.51
CA PRO A 201 -4.01 9.96 -8.92
C PRO A 201 -2.77 10.22 -9.77
N TRP A 202 -2.80 10.01 -11.09
CA TRP A 202 -1.63 10.29 -11.94
C TRP A 202 -1.34 11.78 -12.05
N ASN A 203 -2.37 12.62 -12.23
CA ASN A 203 -2.20 14.07 -12.31
C ASN A 203 -1.62 14.65 -11.01
N GLU A 204 -2.18 14.27 -9.85
CA GLU A 204 -1.70 14.69 -8.52
C GLU A 204 -0.27 14.18 -8.24
N LEU A 205 0.04 12.95 -8.66
CA LEU A 205 1.35 12.31 -8.52
C LEU A 205 2.44 13.06 -9.29
N PHE A 206 2.21 13.35 -10.58
CA PHE A 206 3.17 14.07 -11.42
C PHE A 206 3.28 15.56 -11.02
N ALA A 207 2.17 16.20 -10.64
CA ALA A 207 2.19 17.57 -10.14
C ALA A 207 2.92 17.73 -8.79
N GLY A 208 2.90 16.70 -7.94
CA GLY A 208 3.60 16.67 -6.65
C GLY A 208 5.11 16.41 -6.73
N MET A 209 5.64 16.01 -7.89
CA MET A 209 7.05 15.66 -8.05
C MET A 209 7.98 16.86 -8.18
N ALA A 210 9.23 16.69 -7.72
CA ALA A 210 10.31 17.61 -8.05
C ALA A 210 10.54 17.66 -9.56
N GLN A 211 10.67 18.85 -10.13
CA GLN A 211 10.72 19.09 -11.59
C GLN A 211 11.78 18.26 -12.33
N LYS A 212 12.93 17.97 -11.69
CA LYS A 212 13.97 17.09 -12.25
C LYS A 212 13.46 15.65 -12.45
N THR A 213 12.73 15.11 -11.48
CA THR A 213 12.16 13.76 -11.54
C THR A 213 11.04 13.71 -12.56
N HIS A 214 10.14 14.71 -12.53
CA HIS A 214 9.03 14.86 -13.50
C HIS A 214 9.55 14.87 -14.94
N GLY A 215 10.42 15.83 -15.30
CA GLY A 215 11.00 15.98 -16.64
C GLY A 215 12.03 14.93 -17.06
N MET A 216 12.21 13.89 -16.24
CA MET A 216 12.95 12.66 -16.58
C MET A 216 11.98 11.48 -16.74
N LEU A 217 10.88 11.42 -15.99
CA LEU A 217 9.81 10.44 -16.20
C LEU A 217 9.04 10.72 -17.51
N GLU A 218 8.74 11.99 -17.83
CA GLU A 218 8.12 12.38 -19.12
C GLU A 218 8.95 11.90 -20.33
N LYS A 219 10.30 11.97 -20.23
CA LYS A 219 11.21 11.55 -21.29
C LYS A 219 11.36 10.04 -21.43
N ASN A 220 10.87 9.29 -20.46
CA ASN A 220 10.91 7.83 -20.41
C ASN A 220 9.49 7.28 -20.16
N ILE A 221 8.46 7.97 -20.65
CA ILE A 221 7.08 7.68 -20.23
C ILE A 221 6.57 6.32 -20.71
N ASP A 222 7.09 5.84 -21.85
CA ASP A 222 6.89 4.45 -22.29
C ASP A 222 7.52 3.47 -21.29
N LEU A 223 8.74 3.72 -20.81
CA LEU A 223 9.39 2.89 -19.79
C LEU A 223 8.63 2.88 -18.45
N VAL A 224 7.93 3.97 -18.10
CA VAL A 224 7.00 4.03 -16.96
C VAL A 224 5.76 3.18 -17.20
N GLN A 225 5.22 3.20 -18.42
CA GLN A 225 4.13 2.33 -18.84
C GLN A 225 4.55 0.84 -18.79
N ASP A 226 5.75 0.51 -19.27
CA ASP A 226 6.35 -0.82 -19.18
C ASP A 226 6.50 -1.28 -17.71
N ALA A 227 6.92 -0.37 -16.83
CA ALA A 227 7.03 -0.63 -15.39
C ALA A 227 5.66 -0.89 -14.72
N VAL A 228 4.58 -0.24 -15.17
CA VAL A 228 3.22 -0.62 -14.73
C VAL A 228 2.86 -2.03 -15.18
N ILE A 229 3.02 -2.35 -16.46
CA ILE A 229 2.63 -3.66 -17.01
C ILE A 229 3.45 -4.79 -16.39
N LEU A 230 4.75 -4.57 -16.15
CA LEU A 230 5.59 -5.47 -15.36
C LEU A 230 5.08 -5.59 -13.91
N GLY A 231 4.65 -4.49 -13.29
CA GLY A 231 3.99 -4.48 -12.00
C GLY A 231 2.76 -5.39 -11.96
N THR A 232 1.82 -5.24 -12.89
CA THR A 232 0.62 -6.08 -13.01
C THR A 232 0.94 -7.56 -13.24
N LEU A 233 1.99 -7.86 -14.00
CA LEU A 233 2.47 -9.23 -14.19
C LEU A 233 3.01 -9.83 -12.89
N LEU A 234 3.86 -9.09 -12.17
CA LEU A 234 4.43 -9.51 -10.88
C LEU A 234 3.38 -9.60 -9.75
N ASP A 235 2.25 -8.91 -9.90
CA ASP A 235 1.10 -8.97 -9.00
C ASP A 235 0.17 -10.17 -9.31
N THR A 236 0.04 -10.53 -10.59
CA THR A 236 -0.73 -11.71 -11.02
C THR A 236 -0.05 -13.03 -10.61
N PHE A 237 1.29 -13.05 -10.52
CA PHE A 237 2.10 -14.25 -10.29
C PHE A 237 2.86 -14.21 -8.96
N PHE A 238 2.47 -15.07 -8.01
CA PHE A 238 3.13 -15.19 -6.70
C PHE A 238 3.99 -16.45 -6.60
N TRP A 239 4.99 -16.46 -5.70
CA TRP A 239 5.94 -17.57 -5.55
C TRP A 239 5.72 -18.30 -4.22
N GLU A 240 5.35 -19.58 -4.30
CA GLU A 240 5.02 -20.44 -3.15
C GLU A 240 5.60 -21.85 -3.37
N ASP A 241 6.18 -22.47 -2.34
CA ASP A 241 6.78 -23.81 -2.37
C ASP A 241 7.68 -24.14 -3.59
N ARG A 242 8.39 -23.11 -4.08
CA ARG A 242 9.28 -23.14 -5.26
C ARG A 242 8.57 -23.33 -6.61
N GLN A 243 7.30 -22.92 -6.69
CA GLN A 243 6.48 -22.88 -7.89
C GLN A 243 5.84 -21.49 -8.00
N VAL A 244 5.46 -21.06 -9.21
CA VAL A 244 4.57 -19.89 -9.31
C VAL A 244 3.12 -20.35 -9.17
N GLY A 245 2.40 -19.74 -8.24
CA GLY A 245 0.96 -19.67 -8.24
C GLY A 245 0.46 -18.38 -8.88
N TYR A 246 -0.84 -18.28 -9.07
CA TYR A 246 -1.52 -17.10 -9.58
C TYR A 246 -2.95 -17.04 -9.03
N GLY A 247 -3.52 -15.84 -8.95
CA GLY A 247 -4.95 -15.70 -8.68
C GLY A 247 -5.76 -16.04 -9.92
N GLU A 248 -6.70 -16.99 -9.85
CA GLU A 248 -7.55 -17.37 -11.00
C GLU A 248 -8.33 -16.15 -11.57
N ILE A 249 -8.71 -15.21 -10.70
CA ILE A 249 -9.36 -13.95 -11.08
C ILE A 249 -8.37 -13.04 -11.80
N SER A 250 -7.20 -12.80 -11.21
CA SER A 250 -6.12 -11.97 -11.77
C SER A 250 -5.68 -12.48 -13.14
N MET A 251 -5.47 -13.79 -13.29
CA MET A 251 -5.09 -14.45 -14.55
C MET A 251 -6.15 -14.33 -15.64
N LYS A 252 -7.45 -14.34 -15.30
CA LYS A 252 -8.54 -14.06 -16.25
C LYS A 252 -8.63 -12.58 -16.65
N ALA A 253 -8.26 -11.67 -15.75
CA ALA A 253 -8.25 -10.23 -16.01
C ALA A 253 -6.96 -9.75 -16.71
N LEU A 254 -5.85 -10.47 -16.56
CA LEU A 254 -4.52 -10.09 -17.04
C LEU A 254 -4.50 -9.72 -18.52
N PRO A 255 -5.11 -10.46 -19.48
CA PRO A 255 -5.14 -10.05 -20.88
C PRO A 255 -5.69 -8.64 -21.12
N ARG A 256 -6.66 -8.18 -20.32
CA ARG A 256 -7.18 -6.80 -20.34
C ARG A 256 -6.23 -5.83 -19.65
N PHE A 257 -5.66 -6.18 -18.49
CA PHE A 257 -4.65 -5.33 -17.84
C PHE A 257 -3.40 -5.12 -18.72
N LEU A 258 -3.04 -6.09 -19.57
CA LEU A 258 -1.95 -5.92 -20.55
C LEU A 258 -2.25 -4.92 -21.66
N THR A 259 -3.51 -4.50 -21.87
CA THR A 259 -3.87 -3.40 -22.79
C THR A 259 -4.04 -2.05 -22.09
N TYR A 260 -3.81 -2.00 -20.77
CA TYR A 260 -3.91 -0.77 -19.98
C TYR A 260 -2.90 0.29 -20.42
N ARG A 261 -3.31 1.57 -20.37
CA ARG A 261 -2.42 2.72 -20.57
C ARG A 261 -2.55 3.70 -19.41
N ILE A 262 -1.41 4.19 -18.90
CA ILE A 262 -1.37 5.30 -17.94
C ILE A 262 -1.88 6.58 -18.61
N THR A 263 -2.58 7.42 -17.85
CA THR A 263 -3.04 8.75 -18.27
C THR A 263 -2.01 9.55 -19.12
N PRO A 264 -0.73 9.70 -18.73
CA PRO A 264 0.27 10.40 -19.55
C PRO A 264 0.56 9.81 -20.95
N VAL A 265 0.28 8.52 -21.18
CA VAL A 265 0.54 7.82 -22.47
C VAL A 265 -0.71 7.73 -23.33
N ARG A 266 -1.92 7.84 -22.75
CA ARG A 266 -3.20 7.83 -23.48
C ARG A 266 -3.80 9.22 -23.71
N GLY A 267 -3.45 10.21 -22.90
CA GLY A 267 -4.13 11.51 -22.91
C GLY A 267 -5.61 11.33 -22.60
N ASP A 268 -6.46 11.55 -23.61
CA ASP A 268 -7.92 11.43 -23.52
C ASP A 268 -8.49 10.18 -24.24
N GLU A 269 -7.64 9.30 -24.78
CA GLU A 269 -8.05 7.97 -25.24
C GLU A 269 -8.37 7.05 -24.04
N PRO A 270 -9.33 6.11 -24.11
CA PRO A 270 -9.70 5.22 -22.99
C PRO A 270 -8.54 4.46 -22.35
N PRO A 271 -8.64 4.07 -21.06
CA PRO A 271 -7.53 3.45 -20.32
C PRO A 271 -7.17 2.03 -20.76
N TYR A 272 -7.96 1.38 -21.61
CA TYR A 272 -7.67 0.06 -22.20
C TYR A 272 -7.79 0.15 -23.71
N LYS A 273 -6.88 -0.51 -24.45
CA LYS A 273 -7.11 -0.79 -25.88
C LYS A 273 -8.06 -1.99 -26.03
N GLU A 274 -8.89 -1.93 -27.08
CA GLU A 274 -9.66 -3.06 -27.63
C GLU A 274 -8.74 -4.08 -28.31
#